data_AF-A0A2V6KKJ7-F1
#
_entry.id   AF-A0A2V6KKJ7-F1
#
_cell.length_a   1.000
_cell.length_b   1.000
_cell.length_c   1.000
_cell.angle_alpha   90.00
_cell.angle_beta   90.00
_cell.angle_gamma   90.00
#
_symmetry.space_group_name_H-M   'P 1'
#
loop_
_entity.id
_entity.type
_entity.pdbx_description
1 polymer ?
#
loop_
_entity_poly.entity_id
_entity_poly.type
_entity_poly.pdbx_seq_one_letter_code
_entity_poly.pdbx_strand_id
1 'polypeptide(L)' 'MTIFLGCGFAAKYREGGGNFSVPLQWMLGLRRLKFDAIWLELLPATDDSQADRARINNFQRQLRAHGL' A
#
# COMPACT_ATOMS: atom_id res chain seq x y z
N MET A 1 1.03 -4.46 -20.81
CA MET A 1 1.02 -5.52 -19.78
C MET A 1 0.97 -4.83 -18.43
N THR A 2 -0.04 -5.11 -17.62
CA THR A 2 -0.21 -4.54 -16.29
C THR A 2 0.57 -5.37 -15.27
N ILE A 3 1.36 -4.71 -14.42
CA ILE A 3 2.13 -5.36 -13.36
C ILE A 3 1.35 -5.25 -12.05
N PHE A 4 1.08 -6.39 -11.42
CA PHE A 4 0.45 -6.43 -10.11
C PHE A 4 1.50 -6.61 -9.03
N LEU A 5 1.61 -5.62 -8.13
CA LEU A 5 2.42 -5.71 -6.94
C LEU A 5 1.52 -6.16 -5.77
N GLY A 6 1.57 -7.46 -5.46
CA GLY A 6 0.81 -8.05 -4.35
C GLY A 6 1.59 -7.96 -3.04
N CYS A 7 0.97 -7.43 -2.00
CA CYS A 7 1.55 -7.27 -0.66
C CYS A 7 0.50 -7.61 0.42
N GLY A 8 0.96 -7.79 1.66
CA GLY A 8 0.08 -8.11 2.79
C GLY A 8 0.68 -7.71 4.13
N PHE A 9 1.40 -6.59 4.14
CA PHE A 9 2.16 -6.11 5.29
C PHE A 9 2.18 -4.58 5.42
N ALA A 10 1.98 -3.82 4.34
CA ALA A 10 2.11 -2.38 4.37
C ALA A 10 0.92 -1.70 5.08
N ALA A 11 -0.30 -2.21 4.90
CA ALA A 11 -1.47 -1.65 5.58
C ALA A 11 -1.61 -2.10 7.05
N LYS A 12 -0.92 -3.19 7.45
CA LYS A 12 -1.01 -3.75 8.80
C LYS A 12 -0.34 -2.87 9.86
N TYR A 13 0.73 -2.19 9.49
CA TYR A 13 1.64 -1.57 10.45
C TYR A 13 1.76 -0.06 10.22
N ARG A 14 0.97 0.69 10.98
CA ARG A 14 0.83 2.15 10.84
C ARG A 14 2.07 2.96 11.21
N GLU A 15 2.89 2.41 12.10
CA GLU A 15 3.96 3.15 12.80
C GLU A 15 5.37 2.81 12.28
N GLY A 16 5.55 1.66 11.63
CA GLY A 16 6.83 1.26 11.04
C GLY A 16 6.89 1.65 9.57
N GLY A 17 7.44 2.85 9.32
CA GLY A 17 7.59 3.38 7.96
C GLY A 17 8.41 2.48 7.01
N GLY A 18 9.26 1.60 7.54
CA GLY A 18 10.07 0.67 6.74
C GLY A 18 9.23 -0.27 5.87
N ASN A 19 8.16 -0.87 6.43
CA ASN A 19 7.30 -1.81 5.69
C ASN A 19 6.53 -1.13 4.55
N PHE A 20 6.11 0.12 4.73
CA PHE A 20 5.42 0.85 3.67
C PHE A 20 6.38 1.25 2.53
N SER A 21 7.62 1.60 2.87
CA SER A 21 8.60 2.09 1.88
C SER A 21 8.98 1.06 0.81
N VAL A 22 8.99 -0.24 1.15
CA VAL A 22 9.39 -1.31 0.21
C VAL A 22 8.50 -1.36 -1.03
N PRO A 23 7.18 -1.62 -0.93
CA PRO A 23 6.30 -1.61 -2.09
C PRO A 23 6.14 -0.23 -2.72
N LEU A 24 6.24 0.85 -1.94
CA LEU A 24 6.24 2.20 -2.49
C LEU A 24 7.39 2.42 -3.49
N GLN A 25 8.61 2.00 -3.16
CA GLN A 25 9.76 2.14 -4.05
C GLN A 25 9.56 1.39 -5.37
N TRP A 26 8.95 0.19 -5.33
CA TRP A 26 8.58 -0.55 -6.53
C TRP A 26 7.57 0.22 -7.39
N MET A 27 6.49 0.73 -6.78
CA MET A 27 5.48 1.50 -7.52
C MET A 27 6.05 2.76 -8.16
N LEU A 28 6.91 3.49 -7.46
CA LEU A 28 7.58 4.67 -7.99
C LEU A 28 8.55 4.32 -9.12
N GLY A 29 9.28 3.22 -9.00
CA GLY A 29 10.17 2.70 -10.03
C GLY A 29 9.41 2.31 -11.31
N LEU A 30 8.34 1.53 -11.17
CA LEU A 30 7.48 1.11 -12.28
C LEU A 30 6.84 2.31 -12.99
N ARG A 31 6.35 3.30 -12.23
CA ARG A 31 5.83 4.56 -12.77
C ARG A 31 6.90 5.32 -13.55
N ARG A 32 8.12 5.43 -13.03
CA ARG A 32 9.24 6.10 -13.72
C ARG A 32 9.59 5.42 -15.04
N LEU A 33 9.47 4.10 -15.09
CA LEU A 33 9.65 3.28 -16.30
C LEU A 33 8.42 3.28 -17.22
N LYS A 34 7.36 4.00 -16.88
CA LYS A 34 6.10 4.11 -17.64
C LYS A 34 5.36 2.78 -17.79
N PHE A 35 5.52 1.86 -16.85
CA PHE A 35 4.69 0.66 -16.77
C PHE A 35 3.34 0.99 -16.13
N ASP A 36 2.30 0.31 -16.61
CA ASP A 36 1.00 0.25 -15.95
C ASP A 36 1.11 -0.73 -14.75
N ALA A 37 0.86 -0.25 -13.54
CA ALA A 37 1.07 -1.00 -12.31
C ALA A 37 -0.04 -0.78 -11.30
N ILE A 38 -0.43 -1.86 -10.62
CA ILE A 38 -1.47 -1.88 -9.59
C ILE A 38 -0.88 -2.48 -8.31
N TRP A 39 -1.00 -1.76 -7.19
CA TRP A 39 -0.67 -2.30 -5.88
C TRP A 39 -1.92 -2.93 -5.24
N LEU A 40 -1.88 -4.25 -5.05
CA LEU A 40 -2.88 -5.01 -4.31
C LEU A 40 -2.38 -5.31 -2.89
N GLU A 41 -2.99 -4.68 -1.88
CA GLU A 41 -2.63 -4.86 -0.48
C GLU A 41 -3.67 -5.70 0.26
N LEU A 42 -3.22 -6.81 0.86
CA LEU A 42 -4.04 -7.69 1.68
C LEU A 42 -3.98 -7.29 3.15
N LEU A 43 -5.12 -6.85 3.67
CA LEU A 43 -5.32 -6.58 5.09
C LEU A 43 -6.29 -7.62 5.67
N PRO A 44 -5.82 -8.57 6.51
CA PRO A 44 -6.71 -9.45 7.27
C PRO A 44 -7.63 -8.63 8.15
N ALA A 45 -8.91 -8.96 8.12
CA ALA A 45 -9.89 -8.37 9.03
C ALA A 45 -9.61 -8.83 10.47
N THR A 46 -9.98 -7.99 11.41
CA THR A 46 -9.99 -8.23 12.85
C THR A 46 -11.41 -8.11 13.38
N ASP A 47 -11.64 -8.44 14.65
CA ASP A 47 -12.95 -8.24 15.29
C ASP A 47 -13.27 -6.75 15.56
N ASP A 48 -12.33 -5.85 15.27
CA ASP A 48 -12.50 -4.39 15.37
C ASP A 48 -12.54 -3.75 13.97
N SER A 49 -13.76 -3.62 13.46
CA SER A 49 -14.04 -3.00 12.16
C SER A 49 -13.62 -1.51 12.09
N GLN A 50 -13.61 -0.79 13.21
CA GLN A 50 -13.17 0.62 13.23
C GLN A 50 -11.66 0.71 13.10
N ALA A 51 -10.91 -0.14 13.81
CA ALA A 51 -9.47 -0.22 13.67
C ALA A 51 -9.05 -0.62 12.25
N ASP A 52 -9.75 -1.58 11.63
CA ASP A 52 -9.48 -1.98 10.24
C ASP A 52 -9.74 -0.85 9.26
N ARG A 53 -10.85 -0.12 9.45
CA ARG A 53 -11.14 1.08 8.64
C ARG A 53 -10.06 2.15 8.81
N ALA A 54 -9.57 2.35 10.04
CA ALA A 54 -8.50 3.31 10.31
C ALA A 54 -7.19 2.93 9.60
N ARG A 55 -6.84 1.64 9.56
CA ARG A 55 -5.67 1.11 8.81
C ARG A 55 -5.81 1.37 7.32
N ILE A 56 -6.98 1.06 6.74
CA ILE A 56 -7.26 1.31 5.30
C ILE A 56 -7.16 2.82 5.01
N ASN A 57 -7.79 3.66 5.82
CA ASN A 57 -7.78 5.11 5.62
C ASN A 57 -6.37 5.70 5.71
N ASN A 58 -5.56 5.20 6.65
CA ASN A 58 -4.16 5.60 6.76
C ASN A 58 -3.38 5.19 5.50
N PHE A 59 -3.49 3.93 5.09
CA PHE A 59 -2.81 3.42 3.90
C PHE A 59 -3.15 4.23 2.64
N GLN A 60 -4.44 4.47 2.39
CA GLN A 60 -4.89 5.29 1.27
C GLN A 60 -4.39 6.74 1.34
N ARG A 61 -4.30 7.32 2.54
CA ARG A 61 -3.73 8.66 2.72
C ARG A 61 -2.26 8.68 2.35
N GLN A 62 -1.49 7.67 2.76
CA GLN A 62 -0.07 7.56 2.40
C GLN A 62 0.12 7.40 0.89
N LEU A 63 -0.69 6.56 0.22
CA LEU A 63 -0.65 6.41 -1.24
C LEU A 63 -0.89 7.75 -1.96
N ARG A 64 -1.96 8.47 -1.58
CA ARG A 64 -2.27 9.79 -2.16
C ARG A 64 -1.15 10.80 -1.98
N ALA A 65 -0.43 10.77 -0.85
CA ALA A 65 0.71 11.65 -0.61
C ALA A 65 1.87 11.41 -1.60
N HIS A 66 1.94 10.24 -2.23
CA HIS A 66 2.92 9.89 -3.26
C HIS A 66 2.33 9.91 -4.69
N GLY A 67 1.10 10.41 -4.86
CA GLY A 67 0.42 10.48 -6.14
C GLY A 67 0.11 9.10 -6.74
N LEU A 68 -0.15 8.11 -5.86
CA LEU A 68 -0.72 6.81 -6.16
C LEU A 68 -2.21 6.78 -5.79
#